data_AF-A0A1F9HVL5-F1
#
_entry.id   AF-A0A1F9HVL5-F1
#
_cell.length_a   1.000
_cell.length_b   1.000
_cell.length_c   1.000
_cell.angle_alpha   90.00
_cell.angle_beta   90.00
_cell.angle_gamma   90.00
#
_symmetry.space_group_name_H-M   'P 1'
#
loop_
_entity.id
_entity.type
_entity.pdbx_description
1 polymer ?
#
loop_
_entity_poly.entity_id
_entity_poly.type
_entity_poly.pdbx_seq_one_letter_code
_entity_poly.pdbx_strand_id
1 'polypeptide(L)'
;MRLADAVTLAGKLSKNNVKKIKYLKHNNEPKALTAPFINTGENGFIALGEFEILSEKNQLGFVSPEEIAETAIQEIKEGGTGKEIIASLYQTTLGPSHKTDLLREQAIQKAKEIAKKPEIDSVAFDLLGSPRISKLLFEAYLLKKFFGTRGTVLGTEAETISQTIEKKLLENDLLRSQIISVGIPILLSTGSKLLKGSKIAVPADIPGKHDAQFEITDANINRWAFDGWVDLRHENMLAWQTHLQKMGVASNGDVPLEISKMVNSLLSPESF
;
A
#
# COMPACT_ATOMS: atom_id res chain seq x y z
N MET A 1 17.56 5.72 9.00
CA MET A 1 18.22 4.41 8.87
C MET A 1 19.06 4.42 7.61
N ARG A 2 20.38 4.33 7.68
CA ARG A 2 21.25 4.51 6.50
C ARG A 2 21.54 3.17 5.80
N LEU A 3 22.21 3.18 4.66
CA LEU A 3 22.67 1.96 3.99
C LEU A 3 23.51 1.05 4.90
N ALA A 4 24.31 1.62 5.81
CA ALA A 4 25.08 0.89 6.81
C ALA A 4 24.21 0.14 7.85
N ASP A 5 22.94 0.50 7.96
CA ASP A 5 21.97 -0.15 8.84
C ASP A 5 21.20 -1.28 8.14
N ALA A 6 21.40 -1.47 6.83
CA ALA A 6 20.74 -2.52 6.07
C ALA A 6 21.21 -3.90 6.55
N VAL A 7 20.25 -4.81 6.71
CA VAL A 7 20.52 -6.21 7.04
C VAL A 7 21.03 -6.91 5.78
N THR A 8 22.16 -7.60 5.89
CA THR A 8 22.62 -8.49 4.81
C THR A 8 21.76 -9.74 4.81
N LEU A 9 21.20 -10.08 3.66
CA LEU A 9 20.34 -11.23 3.49
C LEU A 9 21.18 -12.50 3.31
N ALA A 10 21.75 -12.99 4.42
CA ALA A 10 22.50 -14.23 4.48
C ALA A 10 22.20 -14.99 5.78
N GLY A 11 22.06 -16.31 5.69
CA GLY A 11 21.78 -17.18 6.84
C GLY A 11 20.31 -17.12 7.28
N LYS A 12 20.00 -16.37 8.34
CA LYS A 12 18.65 -16.31 8.92
C LYS A 12 18.17 -14.88 9.16
N LEU A 13 16.92 -14.61 8.81
CA LEU A 13 16.22 -13.36 9.07
C LEU A 13 15.47 -13.45 10.40
N SER A 14 15.62 -12.42 11.23
CA SER A 14 14.86 -12.25 12.47
C SER A 14 14.09 -10.94 12.44
N LYS A 15 12.82 -10.98 12.86
CA LYS A 15 11.92 -9.81 12.91
C LYS A 15 12.34 -8.82 14.00
N ASN A 16 12.70 -9.32 15.18
CA ASN A 16 12.95 -8.54 16.40
C ASN A 16 14.35 -7.90 16.48
N ASN A 17 15.24 -8.21 15.53
CA ASN A 17 16.64 -7.81 15.61
C ASN A 17 16.88 -6.43 15.00
N VAL A 18 16.61 -5.36 15.74
CA VAL A 18 17.32 -4.09 15.53
C VAL A 18 18.13 -3.82 16.80
N LYS A 19 19.47 -3.90 16.70
CA LYS A 19 20.40 -3.68 17.84
C LYS A 19 20.15 -2.36 18.60
N LYS A 20 19.49 -1.37 17.96
CA LYS A 20 18.97 -0.15 18.58
C LYS A 20 17.93 0.50 17.67
N ILE A 21 16.70 0.73 18.15
CA ILE A 21 15.68 1.45 17.37
C ILE A 21 16.18 2.88 17.12
N LYS A 22 16.13 3.31 15.86
CA LYS A 22 16.52 4.66 15.44
C LYS A 22 15.28 5.46 15.10
N TYR A 23 15.21 6.68 15.63
CA TYR A 23 14.15 7.63 15.37
C TYR A 23 14.71 8.79 14.55
N LEU A 24 13.88 9.36 13.69
CA LEU A 24 14.12 10.72 13.23
C LEU A 24 14.02 11.63 14.45
N LYS A 25 14.88 12.64 14.54
CA LYS A 25 14.92 13.55 15.68
C LYS A 25 14.61 14.97 15.25
N HIS A 26 13.86 15.68 16.08
CA HIS A 26 13.69 17.11 16.03
C HIS A 26 14.04 17.65 17.42
N ASN A 27 14.98 18.60 17.51
CA ASN A 27 15.48 19.10 18.80
C ASN A 27 15.95 18.00 19.77
N ASN A 28 16.66 16.99 19.26
CA ASN A 28 17.12 15.79 19.98
C ASN A 28 16.03 14.81 20.49
N GLU A 29 14.76 15.11 20.29
CA GLU A 29 13.62 14.25 20.66
C GLU A 29 13.09 13.46 19.45
N PRO A 30 12.51 12.26 19.65
CA PRO A 30 11.87 11.52 18.57
C PRO A 30 10.79 12.35 17.87
N LYS A 31 10.93 12.54 16.56
CA LYS A 31 9.95 13.23 15.71
C LYS A 31 8.86 12.24 15.29
N ALA A 32 7.62 12.51 15.68
CA ALA A 32 6.46 11.78 15.18
C ALA A 32 6.26 12.07 13.68
N LEU A 33 5.96 11.03 12.90
CA LEU A 33 5.55 11.19 11.51
C LEU A 33 4.07 11.60 11.49
N THR A 34 3.75 12.63 10.72
CA THR A 34 2.38 13.12 10.54
C THR A 34 1.98 12.97 9.09
N ALA A 35 0.87 12.29 8.87
CA ALA A 35 0.27 12.11 7.54
C ALA A 35 -1.25 12.23 7.65
N PRO A 36 -1.94 12.73 6.61
CA PRO A 36 -3.40 12.73 6.54
C PRO A 36 -3.92 11.29 6.59
N PHE A 37 -5.08 11.09 7.18
CA PHE A 37 -5.75 9.79 7.22
C PHE A 37 -7.25 10.00 7.03
N ILE A 38 -7.93 8.92 6.63
CA ILE A 38 -9.38 8.86 6.57
C ILE A 38 -9.84 7.97 7.72
N ASN A 39 -10.78 8.47 8.53
CA ASN A 39 -11.42 7.69 9.57
C ASN A 39 -12.65 7.01 8.97
N THR A 40 -12.61 5.68 8.86
CA THR A 40 -13.71 4.87 8.33
C THR A 40 -14.63 4.29 9.40
N GLY A 41 -14.51 4.74 10.66
CA GLY A 41 -15.28 4.21 11.77
C GLY A 41 -14.72 2.89 12.27
N GLU A 42 -15.44 1.79 12.06
CA GLU A 42 -15.10 0.45 12.59
C GLU A 42 -13.73 -0.04 12.10
N ASN A 43 -13.43 0.16 10.83
CA ASN A 43 -12.15 -0.25 10.23
C ASN A 43 -10.97 0.67 10.62
N GLY A 44 -11.22 1.64 11.50
CA GLY A 44 -10.21 2.55 12.03
C GLY A 44 -9.74 3.59 11.01
N PHE A 45 -8.45 3.86 11.03
CA PHE A 45 -7.79 4.87 10.20
C PHE A 45 -7.10 4.21 9.02
N ILE A 46 -7.23 4.80 7.84
CA ILE A 46 -6.56 4.33 6.62
C ILE A 46 -5.87 5.49 5.91
N ALA A 47 -4.81 5.17 5.17
CA ALA A 47 -4.15 6.14 4.31
C ALA A 47 -5.04 6.50 3.11
N LEU A 48 -4.75 7.65 2.48
CA LEU A 48 -5.45 8.08 1.28
C LEU A 48 -5.25 7.08 0.12
N GLY A 49 -4.03 6.60 -0.11
CA GLY A 49 -3.77 5.61 -1.15
C GLY A 49 -4.54 4.30 -0.94
N GLU A 50 -4.62 3.84 0.31
CA GLU A 50 -5.42 2.68 0.70
C GLU A 50 -6.92 2.92 0.46
N PHE A 51 -7.44 4.08 0.90
CA PHE A 51 -8.85 4.42 0.67
C PHE A 51 -9.20 4.49 -0.81
N GLU A 52 -8.36 5.14 -1.63
CA GLU A 52 -8.57 5.27 -3.08
C GLU A 52 -8.71 3.90 -3.75
N ILE A 53 -7.90 2.91 -3.33
CA ILE A 53 -7.98 1.53 -3.81
C ILE A 53 -9.25 0.84 -3.32
N LEU A 54 -9.45 0.76 -2.00
CA LEU A 54 -10.50 -0.09 -1.43
C LEU A 54 -11.91 0.39 -1.73
N SER A 55 -12.10 1.70 -1.84
CA SER A 55 -13.40 2.28 -2.18
C SER A 55 -13.59 2.50 -3.68
N GLU A 56 -12.70 1.97 -4.53
CA GLU A 56 -12.96 1.95 -5.98
C GLU A 56 -14.18 1.08 -6.30
N LYS A 57 -14.92 1.46 -7.36
CA LYS A 57 -16.14 0.76 -7.78
C LYS A 57 -15.84 -0.72 -8.00
N ASN A 58 -16.68 -1.59 -7.41
CA ASN A 58 -16.59 -3.06 -7.43
C ASN A 58 -15.53 -3.70 -6.51
N GLN A 59 -14.90 -2.95 -5.59
CA GLN A 59 -14.14 -3.54 -4.47
C GLN A 59 -14.98 -3.65 -3.20
N LEU A 60 -14.49 -3.19 -2.04
CA LEU A 60 -15.11 -3.46 -0.73
C LEU A 60 -16.48 -2.82 -0.52
N GLY A 61 -16.94 -1.98 -1.46
CA GLY A 61 -18.18 -1.22 -1.33
C GLY A 61 -18.06 -0.20 -0.19
N PHE A 62 -18.14 1.08 -0.51
CA PHE A 62 -18.31 2.07 0.55
C PHE A 62 -19.82 2.15 0.86
N VAL A 63 -20.20 2.29 2.12
CA VAL A 63 -21.60 2.45 2.53
C VAL A 63 -21.66 3.52 3.61
N SER A 64 -22.61 4.45 3.50
CA SER A 64 -22.78 5.51 4.48
C SER A 64 -23.51 5.03 5.74
N PRO A 65 -23.25 5.63 6.92
CA PRO A 65 -24.00 5.33 8.14
C PRO A 65 -25.50 5.51 8.00
N GLU A 66 -25.96 6.46 7.17
CA GLU A 66 -27.39 6.66 6.94
C GLU A 66 -28.02 5.52 6.15
N GLU A 67 -27.29 4.92 5.20
CA GLU A 67 -27.78 3.76 4.45
C GLU A 67 -27.86 2.51 5.35
N ILE A 68 -26.86 2.32 6.21
CA ILE A 68 -26.92 1.29 7.26
C ILE A 68 -28.14 1.49 8.15
N ALA A 69 -28.42 2.74 8.57
CA ALA A 69 -29.56 3.07 9.41
C ALA A 69 -30.90 2.82 8.68
N GLU A 70 -31.00 3.16 7.40
CA GLU A 70 -32.21 2.93 6.60
C GLU A 70 -32.50 1.43 6.44
N THR A 71 -31.49 0.62 6.10
CA THR A 71 -31.62 -0.84 6.04
C THR A 71 -31.99 -1.42 7.40
N ALA A 72 -31.35 -0.97 8.48
CA ALA A 72 -31.68 -1.44 9.82
C ALA A 72 -33.14 -1.13 10.21
N ILE A 73 -33.65 0.04 9.84
CA ILE A 73 -35.05 0.42 10.10
C ILE A 73 -36.02 -0.44 9.27
N GLN A 74 -35.70 -0.75 8.01
CA GLN A 74 -36.51 -1.63 7.17
C GLN A 74 -36.55 -3.05 7.75
N GLU A 75 -35.40 -3.62 8.11
CA GLU A 75 -35.31 -4.96 8.73
C GLU A 75 -36.07 -5.05 10.06
N ILE A 76 -36.08 -3.98 10.86
CA ILE A 76 -36.83 -3.96 12.14
C ILE A 76 -38.35 -3.89 11.91
N LYS A 77 -38.81 -3.23 10.83
CA LYS A 77 -40.23 -2.95 10.58
C LYS A 77 -40.92 -4.02 9.72
N GLU A 78 -40.20 -4.69 8.84
CA GLU A 78 -40.76 -5.61 7.85
C GLU A 78 -40.47 -7.07 8.24
N GLY A 79 -41.51 -7.90 8.38
CA GLY A 79 -41.38 -9.34 8.69
C GLY A 79 -41.78 -10.21 7.48
N GLY A 80 -40.89 -11.13 7.03
CA GLY A 80 -41.10 -11.95 5.83
C GLY A 80 -40.36 -13.31 5.81
N THR A 81 -40.84 -14.22 4.97
CA THR A 81 -40.57 -15.67 4.89
C THR A 81 -39.36 -16.07 4.02
N GLY A 82 -38.99 -17.37 4.01
CA GLY A 82 -37.76 -17.92 3.42
C GLY A 82 -37.46 -17.66 1.93
N LYS A 83 -38.45 -17.29 1.09
CA LYS A 83 -38.21 -16.86 -0.31
C LYS A 83 -37.88 -15.36 -0.42
N GLU A 84 -38.41 -14.55 0.49
CA GLU A 84 -38.00 -13.16 0.67
C GLU A 84 -36.59 -13.09 1.26
N ILE A 85 -36.11 -14.12 1.97
CA ILE A 85 -34.74 -14.14 2.51
C ILE A 85 -33.67 -14.02 1.41
N ILE A 86 -33.82 -14.64 0.23
CA ILE A 86 -32.80 -14.55 -0.83
C ILE A 86 -32.86 -13.21 -1.58
N ALA A 87 -34.07 -12.72 -1.88
CA ALA A 87 -34.25 -11.39 -2.49
C ALA A 87 -33.87 -10.26 -1.51
N SER A 88 -34.20 -10.42 -0.24
CA SER A 88 -33.76 -9.55 0.86
C SER A 88 -32.28 -9.68 1.06
N LEU A 89 -31.64 -10.86 1.08
CA LEU A 89 -30.18 -10.99 1.14
C LEU A 89 -29.49 -10.21 0.01
N TYR A 90 -30.02 -10.27 -1.22
CA TYR A 90 -29.47 -9.52 -2.34
C TYR A 90 -29.73 -8.00 -2.25
N GLN A 91 -30.83 -7.56 -1.64
CA GLN A 91 -31.14 -6.14 -1.39
C GLN A 91 -30.54 -5.58 -0.10
N THR A 92 -30.28 -6.42 0.92
CA THR A 92 -29.70 -6.09 2.22
C THR A 92 -28.18 -6.13 2.20
N THR A 93 -27.59 -6.79 1.20
CA THR A 93 -26.20 -6.52 0.85
C THR A 93 -26.12 -5.12 0.27
N LEU A 94 -25.75 -4.18 1.13
CA LEU A 94 -25.50 -2.79 0.78
C LEU A 94 -24.45 -2.74 -0.35
N GLY A 95 -24.91 -2.36 -1.53
CA GLY A 95 -24.06 -2.11 -2.69
C GLY A 95 -23.52 -0.67 -2.69
N PRO A 96 -22.54 -0.38 -3.55
CA PRO A 96 -22.10 0.99 -3.76
C PRO A 96 -23.27 1.85 -4.27
N SER A 97 -23.45 3.04 -3.68
CA SER A 97 -24.50 3.99 -4.07
C SER A 97 -23.91 5.27 -4.66
N HIS A 98 -24.74 6.02 -5.39
CA HIS A 98 -24.34 7.34 -5.90
C HIS A 98 -23.99 8.32 -4.77
N LYS A 99 -24.69 8.24 -3.63
CA LYS A 99 -24.41 9.07 -2.45
C LYS A 99 -23.03 8.75 -1.88
N THR A 100 -22.71 7.47 -1.82
CA THR A 100 -21.42 6.95 -1.40
C THR A 100 -20.29 7.37 -2.34
N ASP A 101 -20.50 7.32 -3.66
CA ASP A 101 -19.53 7.83 -4.64
C ASP A 101 -19.21 9.31 -4.41
N LEU A 102 -20.23 10.14 -4.17
CA LEU A 102 -20.05 11.57 -3.87
C LEU A 102 -19.29 11.78 -2.56
N LEU A 103 -19.62 11.03 -1.50
CA LEU A 103 -18.92 11.10 -0.22
C LEU A 103 -17.45 10.69 -0.35
N ARG A 104 -17.17 9.65 -1.14
CA ARG A 104 -15.81 9.21 -1.48
C ARG A 104 -15.03 10.32 -2.17
N GLU A 105 -15.59 10.94 -3.21
CA GLU A 105 -14.93 12.04 -3.93
C GLU A 105 -14.62 13.22 -3.00
N GLN A 106 -15.58 13.60 -2.16
CA GLN A 106 -15.39 14.66 -1.16
C GLN A 106 -14.31 14.32 -0.14
N ALA A 107 -14.28 13.07 0.35
CA ALA A 107 -13.27 12.61 1.30
C ALA A 107 -11.86 12.64 0.68
N ILE A 108 -11.71 12.14 -0.56
CA ILE A 108 -10.45 12.17 -1.31
C ILE A 108 -9.99 13.62 -1.52
N GLN A 109 -10.88 14.51 -1.95
CA GLN A 109 -10.55 15.90 -2.21
C GLN A 109 -10.08 16.63 -0.95
N LYS A 110 -10.82 16.48 0.16
CA LYS A 110 -10.43 17.04 1.46
C LYS A 110 -9.09 16.47 1.95
N ALA A 111 -8.89 15.16 1.81
CA ALA A 111 -7.64 14.52 2.19
C ALA A 111 -6.46 15.05 1.35
N LYS A 112 -6.64 15.25 0.04
CA LYS A 112 -5.64 15.87 -0.85
C LYS A 112 -5.33 17.32 -0.48
N GLU A 113 -6.34 18.10 -0.10
CA GLU A 113 -6.15 19.47 0.37
C GLU A 113 -5.36 19.53 1.67
N ILE A 114 -5.66 18.62 2.61
CA ILE A 114 -4.89 18.47 3.84
C ILE A 114 -3.47 18.01 3.51
N ALA A 115 -3.29 17.07 2.58
CA ALA A 115 -2.01 16.50 2.15
C ALA A 115 -1.03 17.51 1.53
N LYS A 116 -1.49 18.71 1.13
CA LYS A 116 -0.60 19.79 0.68
C LYS A 116 0.26 20.40 1.80
N LYS A 117 -0.14 20.24 3.06
CA LYS A 117 0.50 20.82 4.25
C LYS A 117 1.54 19.91 4.95
N PRO A 118 1.31 18.59 5.11
CA PRO A 118 2.25 17.70 5.77
C PRO A 118 3.48 17.46 4.91
N GLU A 119 4.56 17.08 5.59
CA GLU A 119 5.85 16.77 4.98
C GLU A 119 5.85 15.38 4.29
N ILE A 120 4.83 14.57 4.58
CA ILE A 120 4.70 13.17 4.16
C ILE A 120 3.36 12.95 3.47
N ASP A 121 3.40 12.30 2.31
CA ASP A 121 2.22 11.91 1.55
C ASP A 121 1.49 10.73 2.22
N SER A 122 0.15 10.70 2.17
CA SER A 122 -0.63 9.60 2.74
C SER A 122 -0.69 8.39 1.80
N VAL A 123 0.36 7.55 1.82
CA VAL A 123 0.49 6.41 0.89
C VAL A 123 -0.18 5.15 1.45
N ALA A 124 0.37 4.56 2.51
CA ALA A 124 -0.16 3.37 3.18
C ALA A 124 0.21 3.36 4.67
N PHE A 125 -0.65 2.80 5.52
CA PHE A 125 -0.40 2.59 6.95
C PHE A 125 -0.36 1.12 7.35
N ASP A 126 -0.72 0.21 6.43
CA ASP A 126 -0.80 -1.24 6.66
C ASP A 126 -1.78 -1.64 7.76
N LEU A 127 -2.81 -0.81 7.99
CA LEU A 127 -3.85 -1.05 9.01
C LEU A 127 -4.97 -1.97 8.52
N LEU A 128 -4.96 -2.33 7.23
CA LEU A 128 -5.96 -3.15 6.56
C LEU A 128 -5.55 -4.63 6.43
N GLY A 129 -4.37 -5.00 6.93
CA GLY A 129 -3.94 -6.39 7.08
C GLY A 129 -3.37 -7.07 5.84
N SER A 130 -3.22 -6.37 4.70
CA SER A 130 -2.55 -6.90 3.51
C SER A 130 -1.26 -6.14 3.20
N PRO A 131 -0.10 -6.63 3.67
CA PRO A 131 1.21 -6.05 3.37
C PRO A 131 1.49 -5.93 1.87
N ARG A 132 0.84 -6.77 1.07
CA ARG A 132 0.93 -6.77 -0.39
C ARG A 132 0.37 -5.48 -0.99
N ILE A 133 -0.76 -4.99 -0.49
CA ILE A 133 -1.35 -3.73 -0.99
C ILE A 133 -0.43 -2.57 -0.62
N SER A 134 0.05 -2.54 0.63
CA SER A 134 0.98 -1.52 1.13
C SER A 134 2.26 -1.45 0.31
N LYS A 135 2.88 -2.59 -0.05
CA LYS A 135 4.08 -2.58 -0.91
C LYS A 135 3.80 -2.06 -2.32
N LEU A 136 2.68 -2.44 -2.93
CA LEU A 136 2.32 -2.03 -4.30
C LEU A 136 2.01 -0.54 -4.34
N LEU A 137 1.33 -0.02 -3.31
CA LEU A 137 1.11 1.41 -3.13
C LEU A 137 2.41 2.19 -3.06
N PHE A 138 3.38 1.75 -2.26
CA PHE A 138 4.68 2.41 -2.18
C PHE A 138 5.48 2.30 -3.48
N GLU A 139 5.50 1.15 -4.14
CA GLU A 139 6.19 1.00 -5.43
C GLU A 139 5.61 1.90 -6.52
N ALA A 140 4.29 1.91 -6.69
CA ALA A 140 3.60 2.79 -7.62
C ALA A 140 3.80 4.27 -7.26
N TYR A 141 3.79 4.60 -5.96
CA TYR A 141 4.08 5.94 -5.48
C TYR A 141 5.51 6.38 -5.81
N LEU A 142 6.52 5.52 -5.65
CA LEU A 142 7.92 5.84 -5.97
C LEU A 142 8.09 6.08 -7.48
N LEU A 143 7.45 5.26 -8.32
CA LEU A 143 7.43 5.46 -9.76
C LEU A 143 6.78 6.80 -10.13
N LYS A 144 5.60 7.11 -9.57
CA LYS A 144 4.92 8.41 -9.78
C LYS A 144 5.78 9.57 -9.29
N LYS A 145 6.38 9.48 -8.11
CA LYS A 145 7.13 10.59 -7.50
C LYS A 145 8.40 10.94 -8.28
N PHE A 146 9.09 9.95 -8.83
CA PHE A 146 10.40 10.16 -9.46
C PHE A 146 10.39 10.15 -10.99
N PHE A 147 9.38 9.54 -11.62
CA PHE A 147 9.26 9.47 -13.09
C PHE A 147 8.01 10.15 -13.62
N GLY A 148 6.98 10.38 -12.77
CA GLY A 148 5.80 11.20 -13.07
C GLY A 148 4.79 10.53 -14.00
N THR A 149 5.26 10.10 -15.16
CA THR A 149 4.42 9.68 -16.28
C THR A 149 4.76 8.28 -16.76
N ARG A 150 3.78 7.65 -17.40
CA ARG A 150 3.91 6.32 -17.97
C ARG A 150 4.99 6.27 -19.05
N GLY A 151 5.03 7.26 -19.95
CA GLY A 151 6.01 7.30 -21.04
C GLY A 151 7.44 7.39 -20.49
N THR A 152 7.65 8.17 -19.44
CA THR A 152 8.97 8.24 -18.78
C THR A 152 9.38 6.90 -18.19
N VAL A 153 8.49 6.20 -17.50
CA VAL A 153 8.79 4.86 -16.94
C VAL A 153 9.07 3.84 -18.05
N LEU A 154 8.31 3.84 -19.13
CA LEU A 154 8.50 2.89 -20.23
C LEU A 154 9.72 3.22 -21.11
N GLY A 155 10.11 4.48 -21.20
CA GLY A 155 11.28 4.95 -21.96
C GLY A 155 12.59 4.92 -21.18
N THR A 156 12.57 4.61 -19.88
CA THR A 156 13.77 4.52 -19.03
C THR A 156 14.14 3.06 -18.81
N GLU A 157 15.43 2.73 -18.92
CA GLU A 157 15.94 1.39 -18.62
C GLU A 157 15.60 0.96 -17.19
N ALA A 158 15.14 -0.28 -17.01
CA ALA A 158 14.74 -0.84 -15.70
C ALA A 158 15.84 -0.72 -14.63
N GLU A 159 17.10 -0.91 -15.02
CA GLU A 159 18.26 -0.73 -14.14
C GLU A 159 18.42 0.74 -13.70
N THR A 160 18.20 1.68 -14.61
CA THR A 160 18.26 3.12 -14.29
C THR A 160 17.14 3.51 -13.34
N ILE A 161 15.94 2.95 -13.50
CA ILE A 161 14.82 3.15 -12.58
C ILE A 161 15.19 2.64 -11.19
N SER A 162 15.62 1.39 -11.09
CA SER A 162 16.05 0.73 -9.85
C SER A 162 17.07 1.57 -9.08
N GLN A 163 18.18 1.93 -9.73
CA GLN A 163 19.27 2.69 -9.10
C GLN A 163 18.84 4.11 -8.71
N THR A 164 18.01 4.76 -9.54
CA THR A 164 17.52 6.11 -9.25
C THR A 164 16.62 6.12 -8.02
N ILE A 165 15.67 5.19 -7.93
CA ILE A 165 14.78 5.08 -6.77
C ILE A 165 15.57 4.77 -5.50
N GLU A 166 16.51 3.81 -5.57
CA GLU A 166 17.37 3.47 -4.43
C GLU A 166 18.16 4.70 -3.96
N LYS A 167 18.83 5.40 -4.87
CA LYS A 167 19.60 6.61 -4.55
C LYS A 167 18.71 7.66 -3.87
N LYS A 168 17.54 7.94 -4.44
CA LYS A 168 16.60 8.93 -3.87
C LYS A 168 16.05 8.51 -2.50
N LEU A 169 15.83 7.22 -2.26
CA LEU A 169 15.42 6.69 -0.96
C LEU A 169 16.54 6.77 0.09
N LEU A 170 17.79 6.55 -0.31
CA LEU A 170 18.94 6.67 0.58
C LEU A 170 19.22 8.14 0.94
N GLU A 171 18.98 9.08 0.03
CA GLU A 171 19.08 10.53 0.25
C GLU A 171 17.92 11.09 1.09
N ASN A 172 16.72 10.50 1.02
CA ASN A 172 15.53 10.99 1.70
C ASN A 172 15.21 10.19 2.97
N ASP A 173 15.66 10.70 4.12
CA ASP A 173 15.43 10.08 5.42
C ASP A 173 13.96 9.92 5.78
N LEU A 174 13.14 10.91 5.42
CA LEU A 174 11.72 10.96 5.77
C LEU A 174 10.90 9.93 4.99
N LEU A 175 11.08 9.89 3.67
CA LEU A 175 10.39 8.95 2.79
C LEU A 175 10.71 7.50 3.16
N ARG A 176 11.99 7.21 3.38
CA ARG A 176 12.42 5.88 3.78
C ARG A 176 11.89 5.51 5.16
N SER A 177 11.88 6.45 6.11
CA SER A 177 11.29 6.25 7.43
C SER A 177 9.78 6.00 7.36
N GLN A 178 9.05 6.68 6.48
CA GLN A 178 7.63 6.43 6.25
C GLN A 178 7.39 4.96 5.90
N ILE A 179 8.05 4.44 4.88
CA ILE A 179 7.87 3.05 4.38
C ILE A 179 8.19 2.02 5.47
N ILE A 180 9.37 2.12 6.09
CA ILE A 180 9.80 1.09 7.06
C ILE A 180 9.07 1.18 8.40
N SER A 181 8.47 2.34 8.73
CA SER A 181 7.78 2.53 10.01
C SER A 181 6.44 1.81 10.07
N VAL A 182 5.79 1.62 8.92
CA VAL A 182 4.54 0.86 8.79
C VAL A 182 4.78 -0.65 8.66
N GLY A 183 6.02 -1.12 8.84
CA GLY A 183 6.34 -2.54 8.82
C GLY A 183 6.62 -3.12 7.44
N ILE A 184 6.78 -2.28 6.41
CA ILE A 184 7.11 -2.68 5.04
C ILE A 184 8.62 -2.52 4.80
N PRO A 185 9.39 -3.60 4.66
CA PRO A 185 10.82 -3.53 4.34
C PRO A 185 11.07 -3.07 2.91
N ILE A 186 12.28 -2.55 2.66
CA ILE A 186 12.76 -2.17 1.32
C ILE A 186 13.94 -3.09 0.96
N LEU A 187 13.74 -3.93 -0.05
CA LEU A 187 14.77 -4.76 -0.67
C LEU A 187 15.54 -3.91 -1.67
N LEU A 188 16.85 -3.75 -1.46
CA LEU A 188 17.70 -2.93 -2.32
C LEU A 188 17.92 -3.58 -3.70
N SER A 189 18.34 -2.76 -4.67
CA SER A 189 18.59 -3.14 -6.07
C SER A 189 19.48 -4.38 -6.21
N THR A 190 20.45 -4.54 -5.31
CA THR A 190 21.37 -5.69 -5.30
C THR A 190 20.71 -7.01 -4.88
N GLY A 191 19.50 -6.99 -4.33
CA GLY A 191 18.80 -8.16 -3.79
C GLY A 191 19.40 -8.77 -2.52
N SER A 192 20.58 -8.32 -2.09
CA SER A 192 21.34 -8.89 -0.97
C SER A 192 21.20 -8.10 0.33
N LYS A 193 20.52 -6.95 0.31
CA LYS A 193 20.39 -6.06 1.46
C LYS A 193 18.95 -5.60 1.65
N LEU A 194 18.54 -5.59 2.92
CA LEU A 194 17.19 -5.22 3.34
C LEU A 194 17.22 -4.07 4.33
N LEU A 195 16.54 -2.98 4.00
CA LEU A 195 16.24 -1.91 4.93
C LEU A 195 14.93 -2.25 5.64
N LYS A 196 14.95 -2.42 6.97
CA LYS A 196 13.75 -2.75 7.75
C LYS A 196 13.59 -1.90 9.02
N GLY A 197 12.34 -1.67 9.42
CA GLY A 197 12.01 -1.05 10.70
C GLY A 197 12.28 -1.97 11.89
N SER A 198 11.82 -1.54 13.07
CA SER A 198 11.83 -2.35 14.30
C SER A 198 10.89 -3.56 14.21
N LYS A 199 9.86 -3.47 13.38
CA LYS A 199 8.92 -4.54 13.05
C LYS A 199 8.81 -4.67 11.54
N ILE A 200 8.51 -5.88 11.07
CA ILE A 200 8.21 -6.18 9.67
C ILE A 200 6.96 -7.04 9.61
N ALA A 201 6.08 -6.80 8.65
CA ALA A 201 4.85 -7.58 8.48
C ALA A 201 5.14 -8.96 7.85
N VAL A 202 6.04 -8.99 6.86
CA VAL A 202 6.46 -10.20 6.14
C VAL A 202 7.92 -10.53 6.47
N PRO A 203 8.26 -11.79 6.82
CA PRO A 203 7.37 -12.95 6.95
C PRO A 203 6.37 -12.86 8.11
N ALA A 204 5.22 -13.51 7.93
CA ALA A 204 4.17 -13.62 8.94
C ALA A 204 4.70 -14.29 10.22
N ASP A 205 4.18 -13.89 11.38
CA ASP A 205 4.54 -14.51 12.65
C ASP A 205 4.07 -15.96 12.69
N ILE A 206 4.89 -16.81 13.32
CA ILE A 206 4.50 -18.19 13.59
C ILE A 206 3.82 -18.22 14.95
N PRO A 207 2.54 -18.65 15.04
CA PRO A 207 1.83 -18.72 16.32
C PRO A 207 2.62 -19.49 17.37
N GLY A 208 2.78 -18.90 18.56
CA GLY A 208 3.54 -19.47 19.66
C GLY A 208 5.07 -19.41 19.54
N LYS A 209 5.63 -18.76 18.50
CA LYS A 209 7.08 -18.60 18.31
C LYS A 209 7.47 -17.15 18.04
N HIS A 210 7.55 -16.36 19.11
CA HIS A 210 7.85 -14.92 19.05
C HIS A 210 9.25 -14.58 18.53
N ASP A 211 10.22 -15.50 18.60
CA ASP A 211 11.60 -15.32 18.10
C ASP A 211 11.91 -16.23 16.91
N ALA A 212 10.90 -16.52 16.08
CA ALA A 212 11.10 -17.27 14.86
C ALA A 212 12.21 -16.65 13.99
N GLN A 213 13.13 -17.51 13.57
CA GLN A 213 14.15 -17.17 12.59
C GLN A 213 13.80 -17.86 11.27
N PHE A 214 13.85 -17.09 10.19
CA PHE A 214 13.47 -17.55 8.87
C PHE A 214 14.72 -17.76 8.03
N GLU A 215 14.82 -18.90 7.36
CA GLU A 215 15.95 -19.21 6.50
C GLU A 215 15.97 -18.28 5.29
N ILE A 216 17.11 -17.68 5.01
CA ILE A 216 17.29 -16.80 3.86
C ILE A 216 17.76 -17.65 2.68
N THR A 217 16.87 -17.79 1.71
CA THR A 217 17.10 -18.42 0.40
C THR A 217 16.51 -17.52 -0.67
N ASP A 218 16.97 -17.62 -1.92
CA ASP A 218 16.43 -16.82 -3.02
C ASP A 218 14.91 -17.04 -3.19
N ALA A 219 14.45 -18.27 -3.01
CA ALA A 219 13.03 -18.60 -3.04
C ALA A 219 12.24 -17.87 -1.94
N ASN A 220 12.76 -17.81 -0.72
CA ASN A 220 12.13 -17.09 0.38
C ASN A 220 12.18 -15.57 0.16
N ILE A 221 13.30 -15.01 -0.31
CA ILE A 221 13.41 -13.58 -0.63
C ILE A 221 12.38 -13.20 -1.69
N ASN A 222 12.27 -13.98 -2.78
CA ASN A 222 11.29 -13.74 -3.83
C ASN A 222 9.86 -13.80 -3.31
N ARG A 223 9.53 -14.80 -2.48
CA ARG A 223 8.22 -14.91 -1.84
C ARG A 223 7.92 -13.70 -0.95
N TRP A 224 8.85 -13.32 -0.07
CA TRP A 224 8.64 -12.21 0.85
C TRP A 224 8.56 -10.85 0.15
N ALA A 225 9.37 -10.67 -0.90
CA ALA A 225 9.30 -9.48 -1.76
C ALA A 225 7.97 -9.38 -2.50
N PHE A 226 7.43 -10.51 -2.97
CA PHE A 226 6.10 -10.57 -3.57
C PHE A 226 5.00 -10.27 -2.54
N ASP A 227 5.10 -10.84 -1.34
CA ASP A 227 4.06 -10.75 -0.30
C ASP A 227 3.99 -9.38 0.38
N GLY A 228 5.11 -8.65 0.52
CA GLY A 228 5.07 -7.42 1.31
C GLY A 228 6.35 -6.62 1.46
N TRP A 229 7.39 -6.83 0.64
CA TRP A 229 8.55 -5.91 0.63
C TRP A 229 8.50 -5.02 -0.61
N VAL A 230 8.85 -3.74 -0.43
CA VAL A 230 9.14 -2.85 -1.56
C VAL A 230 10.40 -3.38 -2.23
N ASP A 231 10.27 -3.79 -3.49
CA ASP A 231 11.32 -4.47 -4.25
C ASP A 231 11.95 -3.50 -5.26
N LEU A 232 13.18 -3.11 -4.99
CA LEU A 232 13.93 -2.21 -5.86
C LEU A 232 14.74 -2.94 -6.93
N ARG A 233 14.71 -4.26 -7.00
CA ARG A 233 15.50 -5.01 -7.98
C ARG A 233 15.05 -4.75 -9.41
N HIS A 234 15.98 -4.96 -10.34
CA HIS A 234 15.76 -4.81 -11.78
C HIS A 234 14.52 -5.57 -12.26
N GLU A 235 14.33 -6.80 -11.81
CA GLU A 235 13.24 -7.69 -12.23
C GLU A 235 11.87 -7.12 -11.85
N ASN A 236 11.76 -6.45 -10.69
CA ASN A 236 10.51 -5.81 -10.28
C ASN A 236 10.20 -4.57 -11.14
N MET A 237 11.23 -3.82 -11.56
CA MET A 237 11.04 -2.69 -12.49
C MET A 237 10.55 -3.16 -13.85
N LEU A 238 11.09 -4.27 -14.37
CA LEU A 238 10.59 -4.91 -15.59
C LEU A 238 9.14 -5.39 -15.44
N ALA A 239 8.78 -5.94 -14.27
CA ALA A 239 7.41 -6.35 -13.99
C ALA A 239 6.45 -5.15 -14.03
N TRP A 240 6.82 -4.03 -13.40
CA TRP A 240 6.06 -2.78 -13.46
C TRP A 240 5.96 -2.21 -14.88
N GLN A 241 7.04 -2.23 -15.66
CA GLN A 241 7.00 -1.80 -17.06
C GLN A 241 6.09 -2.68 -17.91
N THR A 242 6.19 -4.01 -17.76
CA THR A 242 5.32 -4.97 -18.44
C THR A 242 3.85 -4.75 -18.08
N HIS A 243 3.58 -4.52 -16.79
CA HIS A 243 2.24 -4.20 -16.31
C HIS A 243 1.71 -2.91 -16.92
N LEU A 244 2.50 -1.83 -16.84
CA LEU A 244 2.16 -0.56 -17.45
C LEU A 244 1.91 -0.76 -18.95
N GLN A 245 2.77 -1.44 -19.70
CA GLN A 245 2.56 -1.73 -21.12
C GLN A 245 1.16 -2.32 -21.38
N LYS A 246 0.76 -3.36 -20.65
CA LYS A 246 -0.55 -4.02 -20.75
C LYS A 246 -1.73 -3.09 -20.45
N MET A 247 -1.61 -2.18 -19.48
CA MET A 247 -2.66 -1.21 -19.17
C MET A 247 -2.93 -0.21 -20.31
N GLY A 248 -2.08 -0.14 -21.34
CA GLY A 248 -2.16 0.88 -22.38
C GLY A 248 -2.88 0.42 -23.63
N VAL A 249 -4.13 0.87 -23.81
CA VAL A 249 -4.78 0.96 -25.12
C VAL A 249 -5.15 2.43 -25.38
N ALA A 250 -4.63 2.98 -26.47
CA ALA A 250 -5.16 4.15 -27.20
C ALA A 250 -5.07 5.58 -26.61
N SER A 251 -3.93 6.05 -26.11
CA SER A 251 -3.71 7.52 -26.02
C SER A 251 -2.31 7.94 -26.48
N ASN A 252 -2.27 8.78 -27.51
CA ASN A 252 -1.06 9.36 -28.13
C ASN A 252 -0.43 10.48 -27.26
N GLY A 253 -0.29 10.25 -25.95
CA GLY A 253 0.26 11.25 -25.02
C GLY A 253 0.92 10.61 -23.80
N ASP A 254 1.80 11.38 -23.15
CA ASP A 254 2.47 10.96 -21.92
C ASP A 254 1.50 11.06 -20.73
N VAL A 255 0.84 9.94 -20.38
CA VAL A 255 -0.21 9.88 -19.35
C VAL A 255 0.40 9.92 -17.94
N PRO A 256 -0.04 10.82 -17.05
CA PRO A 256 0.37 10.82 -15.64
C PRO A 256 0.07 9.50 -14.95
N LEU A 257 0.97 9.06 -14.08
CA LEU A 257 0.74 7.84 -13.29
C LEU A 257 -0.33 8.08 -12.24
N GLU A 258 -1.35 7.22 -12.22
CA GLU A 258 -2.39 7.17 -11.19
C GLU A 258 -2.20 5.92 -10.35
N ILE A 259 -1.79 6.11 -9.08
CA ILE A 259 -1.39 5.03 -8.16
C ILE A 259 -2.51 4.01 -7.99
N SER A 260 -3.74 4.47 -7.73
CA SER A 260 -4.90 3.59 -7.54
C SER A 260 -5.16 2.71 -8.76
N LYS A 261 -5.14 3.28 -9.98
CA LYS A 261 -5.31 2.52 -11.22
C LYS A 261 -4.20 1.49 -11.45
N MET A 262 -2.95 1.87 -11.15
CA MET A 262 -1.80 0.98 -11.28
C MET A 262 -1.93 -0.23 -10.36
N VAL A 263 -2.34 -0.03 -9.11
CA VAL A 263 -2.46 -1.11 -8.14
C VAL A 263 -3.73 -1.94 -8.36
N ASN A 264 -4.87 -1.32 -8.64
CA ASN A 264 -6.14 -2.05 -8.81
C ASN A 264 -6.15 -2.97 -10.03
N SER A 265 -5.46 -2.58 -11.11
CA SER A 265 -5.25 -3.46 -12.25
C SER A 265 -4.38 -4.69 -11.97
N LEU A 266 -3.62 -4.73 -10.86
CA LEU A 266 -2.90 -5.92 -10.38
C LEU A 266 -3.73 -6.77 -9.41
N LEU A 267 -4.75 -6.17 -8.78
CA LEU A 267 -5.62 -6.82 -7.80
C LEU A 267 -6.91 -7.36 -8.44
N SER A 268 -7.16 -7.05 -9.71
CA SER A 268 -8.37 -7.47 -10.40
C SER A 268 -8.39 -8.99 -10.65
N PRO A 269 -9.55 -9.66 -10.52
CA PRO A 269 -9.65 -11.12 -10.70
C PRO A 269 -9.16 -11.64 -12.06
N GLU A 270 -9.20 -10.79 -13.10
CA GLU A 270 -8.72 -11.12 -14.46
C GLU A 270 -7.18 -11.19 -14.57
N SER A 271 -6.45 -10.90 -13.50
CA SER A 271 -4.99 -10.93 -13.45
C SER A 271 -4.39 -12.27 -12.99
N PHE A 272 -5.23 -13.28 -12.71
CA PHE A 272 -4.84 -14.64 -12.28
C PHE A 272 -5.20 -15.71 -13.31
#